data_AF-A0A843AR71-F1
#
_entry.id   AF-A0A843AR71-F1
#
_cell.length_a   1.000
_cell.length_b   1.000
_cell.length_c   1.000
_cell.angle_alpha   90.00
_cell.angle_beta   90.00
_cell.angle_gamma   90.00
#
_symmetry.space_group_name_H-M   'P 1'
#
loop_
_entity.id
_entity.type
_entity.pdbx_description
1 polymer ?
#
loop_
_entity_poly.entity_id
_entity_poly.type
_entity_poly.pdbx_seq_one_letter_code
_entity_poly.pdbx_strand_id
1 'polypeptide(L)'
;MAVSDGQGRERRFGLPPVVGNAPTVLILGTIPSVLSSRKGQYYGNPLNHFWRLMGEALKETMPDDYHARCETLTRNGIAVW
;
A
#
# COMPACT_ATOMS: atom_id res chain seq x y z
N MET A 1 -17.72 -4.15 -2.02
CA MET A 1 -19.07 -4.23 -1.44
C MET A 1 -19.06 -3.45 -0.14
N ALA A 2 -19.75 -2.31 -0.09
CA ALA A 2 -19.93 -1.56 1.15
C ALA A 2 -20.96 -2.29 2.02
N VAL A 3 -20.67 -2.45 3.30
CA VAL A 3 -21.61 -3.03 4.27
C VAL A 3 -22.03 -1.88 5.18
N SER A 4 -23.28 -1.44 5.05
CA SER A 4 -23.84 -0.37 5.88
C SER A 4 -24.08 -0.91 7.29
N ASP A 5 -23.54 -0.26 8.31
CA ASP A 5 -24.02 -0.50 9.67
C ASP A 5 -25.29 0.32 9.94
N GLY A 6 -26.05 -0.10 10.95
CA GLY A 6 -27.37 0.48 11.30
C GLY A 6 -27.36 1.95 11.74
N GLN A 7 -26.28 2.69 11.49
CA GLN A 7 -26.09 4.12 11.76
C GLN A 7 -25.79 4.93 10.48
N GLY A 8 -25.92 4.34 9.28
CA GLY A 8 -25.75 5.04 8.00
C GLY A 8 -24.30 5.37 7.62
N ARG A 9 -23.31 4.79 8.32
CA ARG A 9 -21.89 4.98 7.99
C ARG A 9 -21.43 3.90 7.01
N GLU A 10 -20.83 4.32 5.90
CA GLU A 10 -20.27 3.43 4.90
C GLU A 10 -18.96 2.82 5.42
N ARG A 11 -18.95 1.52 5.74
CA ARG A 11 -17.72 0.81 6.12
C ARG A 11 -16.88 0.53 4.88
N ARG A 12 -15.70 1.13 4.83
CA ARG A 12 -14.70 0.86 3.79
C ARG A 12 -13.66 -0.11 4.32
N PHE A 13 -13.48 -1.21 3.61
CA PHE A 13 -12.42 -2.17 3.89
C PHE A 13 -11.13 -1.71 3.20
N GLY A 14 -10.03 -1.75 3.94
CA GLY A 14 -8.70 -1.49 3.40
C GLY A 14 -8.19 -2.63 2.52
N LEU A 15 -6.96 -2.48 2.03
CA LEU A 15 -6.25 -3.56 1.35
C LEU A 15 -5.63 -4.52 2.40
N PRO A 16 -5.34 -5.77 2.03
CA PRO A 16 -4.54 -6.65 2.90
C PRO A 16 -3.17 -6.02 3.14
N PRO A 17 -2.54 -6.20 4.31
CA PRO A 17 -1.22 -5.66 4.58
C PRO A 17 -0.16 -6.29 3.66
N VAL A 18 0.83 -5.49 3.24
CA VAL A 18 2.05 -5.97 2.60
C VAL A 18 3.10 -6.12 3.71
N VAL A 19 3.49 -7.35 4.02
CA VAL A 19 4.37 -7.64 5.17
C VAL A 19 5.31 -8.81 4.88
N GLY A 20 6.59 -8.63 5.19
CA GLY A 20 7.60 -9.69 5.14
C GLY A 20 7.74 -10.42 6.48
N ASN A 21 8.75 -11.28 6.62
CA ASN A 21 8.91 -12.13 7.82
C ASN A 21 9.20 -11.36 9.11
N ALA A 22 9.94 -10.24 9.04
CA ALA A 22 10.35 -9.45 10.21
C ALA A 22 10.49 -7.97 9.85
N PRO A 23 9.38 -7.25 9.64
CA PRO A 23 9.45 -5.82 9.32
C PRO A 23 10.00 -5.03 10.50
N THR A 24 10.88 -4.08 10.21
CA THR A 24 11.43 -3.12 11.18
C THR A 24 10.75 -1.76 11.07
N VAL A 25 10.10 -1.48 9.93
CA VAL A 25 9.35 -0.25 9.66
C VAL A 25 7.94 -0.60 9.19
N LEU A 26 6.95 0.07 9.77
CA LEU A 26 5.55 0.00 9.33
C LEU A 26 5.10 1.37 8.83
N ILE A 27 4.64 1.42 7.58
CA ILE A 27 4.03 2.60 6.99
C ILE A 27 2.51 2.42 7.01
N LEU A 28 1.84 3.25 7.80
CA LEU A 28 0.39 3.28 7.89
C LEU A 28 -0.20 4.33 6.95
N GLY A 29 -0.92 3.86 5.94
CA GLY A 29 -1.75 4.68 5.08
C GLY A 29 -3.04 5.09 5.79
N THR A 30 -3.69 6.11 5.22
CA THR A 30 -5.10 6.38 5.50
C THR A 30 -5.98 5.50 4.59
N ILE A 31 -7.26 5.82 4.46
CA ILE A 31 -8.18 5.05 3.62
C ILE A 31 -7.68 5.05 2.16
N PRO A 32 -7.59 3.89 1.50
CA PRO A 32 -7.14 3.82 0.11
C PRO A 32 -8.04 4.68 -0.78
N SER A 33 -7.39 5.49 -1.63
CA SER A 33 -8.08 6.28 -2.65
C SER A 33 -8.93 5.37 -3.55
N VAL A 34 -9.98 5.92 -4.18
CA VAL A 34 -10.83 5.15 -5.11
C VAL A 34 -9.99 4.42 -6.18
N LEU A 35 -8.91 5.05 -6.65
CA LEU A 35 -8.03 4.45 -7.65
C LEU A 35 -7.18 3.30 -7.07
N SER A 36 -6.65 3.47 -5.86
CA SER A 36 -5.94 2.41 -5.12
C SER A 36 -6.85 1.20 -4.86
N SER A 37 -8.08 1.46 -4.42
CA SER A 37 -9.09 0.43 -4.17
C SER A 37 -9.51 -0.29 -5.45
N ARG A 38 -9.68 0.43 -6.57
CA ARG A 38 -10.00 -0.17 -7.88
C ARG A 38 -8.87 -1.06 -8.41
N LYS A 39 -7.61 -0.66 -8.19
CA LYS A 39 -6.44 -1.43 -8.62
C LYS A 39 -6.08 -2.56 -7.68
N GLY A 40 -6.57 -2.56 -6.43
CA GLY A 40 -6.11 -3.48 -5.40
C GLY A 40 -4.67 -3.23 -4.97
N GLN A 41 -4.19 -1.99 -5.07
CA GLN A 41 -2.78 -1.64 -4.89
C GLN A 41 -2.60 -0.46 -3.95
N TYR A 42 -1.70 -0.60 -2.96
CA TYR A 42 -1.27 0.54 -2.17
C TYR A 42 -0.62 1.59 -3.06
N TYR A 43 -1.01 2.84 -2.85
CA TYR A 43 -0.48 3.98 -3.60
C TYR A 43 -0.54 3.82 -5.13
N GLY A 44 -1.50 3.05 -5.66
CA GLY A 44 -1.65 2.78 -7.10
C GLY A 44 -2.04 3.98 -7.99
N ASN A 45 -2.20 5.18 -7.42
CA ASN A 45 -2.36 6.41 -8.19
C ASN A 45 -0.97 6.86 -8.71
N PRO A 46 -0.76 7.02 -10.03
CA PRO A 46 0.53 7.46 -10.58
C PRO A 46 1.01 8.83 -10.06
N LEU A 47 0.08 9.68 -9.60
CA LEU A 47 0.41 10.97 -8.98
C LEU A 47 0.87 10.83 -7.51
N ASN A 48 0.79 9.63 -6.93
CA ASN A 48 1.29 9.36 -5.60
C ASN A 48 2.80 9.10 -5.65
N HIS A 49 3.58 9.88 -4.90
CA HIS A 49 5.03 9.80 -4.92
C HIS A 49 5.62 8.70 -4.04
N PHE A 50 4.82 7.93 -3.31
CA PHE A 50 5.28 6.90 -2.38
C PHE A 50 6.35 5.98 -3.00
N TRP A 51 6.04 5.35 -4.14
CA TRP A 51 6.96 4.39 -4.77
C TRP A 51 8.27 5.05 -5.20
N ARG A 52 8.21 6.29 -5.71
CA ARG A 52 9.40 7.06 -6.06
C ARG A 52 10.27 7.35 -4.83
N LEU A 53 9.66 7.84 -3.76
CA LEU A 53 10.36 8.17 -2.51
C LEU A 53 10.98 6.93 -1.87
N MET A 54 10.29 5.79 -1.91
CA MET A 54 10.83 4.52 -1.43
C MET A 54 12.03 4.07 -2.25
N GLY A 55 12.00 4.23 -3.57
CA GLY A 55 13.15 3.94 -4.42
C GLY A 55 14.35 4.82 -4.09
N GLU A 56 14.14 6.13 -3.91
CA GLU A 56 15.19 7.08 -3.53
C GLU A 56 15.77 6.76 -2.13
N ALA A 57 14.91 6.47 -1.14
CA ALA A 57 15.31 6.15 0.23
C ALA A 57 16.09 4.83 0.33
N LEU A 58 15.67 3.82 -0.42
CA LEU A 58 16.34 2.51 -0.47
C LEU A 58 17.54 2.49 -1.43
N LYS A 59 17.73 3.55 -2.23
CA LYS A 59 18.72 3.62 -3.32
C LYS A 59 18.54 2.47 -4.33
N GLU A 60 17.30 2.14 -4.63
CA GLU A 60 16.91 1.08 -5.57
C GLU A 60 15.86 1.59 -6.57
N THR A 61 15.93 1.11 -7.81
CA THR A 61 14.86 1.38 -8.78
C THR A 61 13.64 0.53 -8.46
N MET A 62 12.50 1.16 -8.20
CA MET A 62 11.25 0.43 -8.00
C MET A 62 10.79 -0.23 -9.31
N PRO A 63 10.51 -1.54 -9.33
CA PRO A 63 9.96 -2.24 -10.50
C PRO A 63 8.65 -1.61 -10.97
N ASP A 64 8.21 -1.86 -12.20
CA ASP A 64 6.87 -1.42 -12.63
C ASP A 64 5.74 -2.32 -12.15
N ASP A 65 6.05 -3.61 -11.98
CA ASP A 65 5.11 -4.59 -11.44
C ASP A 65 4.87 -4.39 -9.93
N TYR A 66 3.60 -4.46 -9.52
CA TYR A 66 3.20 -4.21 -8.14
C TYR A 66 3.70 -5.29 -7.17
N HIS A 67 3.71 -6.56 -7.59
CA HIS A 67 4.19 -7.64 -6.74
C HIS A 67 5.69 -7.50 -6.49
N ALA A 68 6.46 -7.23 -7.55
CA ALA A 68 7.89 -6.98 -7.45
C ALA A 68 8.21 -5.73 -6.59
N ARG A 69 7.41 -4.67 -6.67
CA ARG A 69 7.51 -3.52 -5.74
C ARG A 69 7.29 -3.93 -4.28
N CYS A 70 6.28 -4.76 -4.00
CA CYS A 70 6.00 -5.25 -2.66
C CYS A 70 7.13 -6.13 -2.12
N GLU A 71 7.73 -6.98 -2.96
CA GLU A 71 8.93 -7.75 -2.62
C GLU A 71 10.10 -6.82 -2.25
N THR A 72 10.32 -5.74 -3.00
CA THR A 72 11.35 -4.75 -2.68
C THR A 72 11.15 -4.11 -1.30
N LEU A 73 9.91 -3.82 -0.91
CA LEU A 73 9.63 -3.29 0.43
C LEU A 73 9.87 -4.35 1.51
N THR A 74 9.29 -5.54 1.34
CA THR A 74 9.34 -6.59 2.36
C THR A 74 10.75 -7.09 2.61
N ARG A 75 11.59 -7.23 1.58
CA ARG A 75 13.02 -7.60 1.72
C ARG A 75 13.84 -6.55 2.46
N ASN A 76 13.44 -5.27 2.36
CA ASN A 76 14.05 -4.15 3.07
C ASN A 76 13.43 -3.94 4.47
N GLY A 77 12.61 -4.88 4.96
CA GLY A 77 12.01 -4.81 6.30
C GLY A 77 10.88 -3.79 6.42
N ILE A 78 10.26 -3.40 5.30
CA ILE A 78 9.20 -2.39 5.26
C ILE A 78 7.85 -3.07 5.04
N ALA A 79 6.92 -2.81 5.96
CA ALA A 79 5.52 -3.20 5.85
C ALA A 79 4.65 -1.99 5.48
N VAL A 80 3.55 -2.24 4.76
CA VAL A 80 2.54 -1.24 4.38
C VAL A 80 1.16 -1.74 4.78
N TRP A 81 0.38 -0.87 5.41
CA TRP A 81 -1.02 -1.13 5.73
C TRP A 81 -1.90 0.11 5.65
#